data_AF-A0A535DJI5-F1
#
_entry.id   AF-A0A535DJI5-F1
#
_cell.length_a   1.000
_cell.length_b   1.000
_cell.length_c   1.000
_cell.angle_alpha   90.00
_cell.angle_beta   90.00
_cell.angle_gamma   90.00
#
_symmetry.space_group_name_H-M   'P 1'
#
loop_
_entity.id
_entity.type
_entity.pdbx_description
1 polymer ?
#
loop_
_entity_poly.entity_id
_entity_poly.type
_entity_poly.pdbx_seq_one_letter_code
_entity_poly.pdbx_strand_id
1 'polypeptide(L)'
;MTAPFGMGPGNTVDIGIFDSRGHEFVEAPGFRGWSGTAKREFFIAPDCATPGYIRGPLFPGEWNVMLGVDRIQPAGARDDVTVTLTTEANELHHTTEPATTLLPARPEALVGRAEYDSPIPATTPRHGRWLRGDLHCHTVHSDGLNSVEDIVRHAVNLGLDFLAVTDHNTTTHHEELDRLSSFLEGPITLIPGEEVTTYWGHANTWGLREWVDFRCGDEESMRSLQRWVREKGAMLSINHPKCVGPPWLFEGWDGFPAMEVWQAPWRFYNWESLERWDGLLRQGERVVAVGGSDTHSIPPAPPRHPHGLAEPTTWVFVDGSATPSLPARPEVLVGRAERSTDEGAILDAIRKGHVFVSDAPNGAHLILTADEDGDGRFEKMMGDTVEAPEGKPVDFRVQVRGGMDRRLWLISDGVPIDIIPLSHVDTDYRFSLEPAGRSYLRAELRGYRGRPERGEVIWAMTNPIWLQATPRRSAASAPDEARVRL
;
A
#
# COMPACT_ATOMS: atom_id res chain seq x y z
N MET A 1 3.19 -2.78 34.10
CA MET A 1 3.39 -3.96 33.21
C MET A 1 2.68 -3.66 31.91
N THR A 2 3.46 -3.45 30.84
CA THR A 2 2.97 -3.31 29.46
C THR A 2 2.34 -4.63 29.03
N ALA A 3 1.12 -4.61 28.48
CA ALA A 3 0.53 -5.79 27.85
C ALA A 3 1.39 -6.21 26.64
N PRO A 4 1.70 -7.52 26.43
CA PRO A 4 2.46 -7.96 25.27
C PRO A 4 1.80 -7.49 23.98
N PHE A 5 2.54 -6.80 23.10
CA PHE A 5 2.02 -6.28 21.83
C PHE A 5 0.80 -5.34 21.98
N GLY A 6 0.64 -4.68 23.15
CA GLY A 6 -0.50 -3.80 23.45
C GLY A 6 -1.84 -4.54 23.61
N MET A 7 -1.85 -5.85 23.35
CA MET A 7 -3.02 -6.71 23.35
C MET A 7 -3.29 -7.23 24.76
N GLY A 8 -4.42 -6.81 25.34
CA GLY A 8 -4.89 -7.28 26.65
C GLY A 8 -5.16 -6.16 27.64
N PRO A 9 -5.62 -6.49 28.86
CA PRO A 9 -5.90 -5.51 29.89
C PRO A 9 -4.60 -4.96 30.49
N GLY A 10 -4.59 -3.66 30.84
CA GLY A 10 -3.47 -3.03 31.54
C GLY A 10 -3.02 -1.72 30.93
N ASN A 11 -1.85 -1.27 31.36
CA ASN A 11 -1.17 -0.12 30.80
C ASN A 11 -0.38 -0.55 29.56
N THR A 12 -0.20 0.37 28.63
CA THR A 12 0.56 0.20 27.41
C THR A 12 1.49 1.39 27.28
N VAL A 13 2.80 1.14 27.40
CA VAL A 13 3.85 2.14 27.26
C VAL A 13 4.85 1.60 26.25
N ASP A 14 5.10 2.42 25.23
CA ASP A 14 6.03 2.15 24.14
C ASP A 14 7.42 2.69 24.47
N ILE A 15 8.43 2.17 23.78
CA ILE A 15 9.80 2.63 23.94
C ILE A 15 10.52 2.80 22.60
N GLY A 16 11.33 3.85 22.51
CA GLY A 16 12.28 4.12 21.44
C GLY A 16 13.38 5.06 21.90
N ILE A 17 14.23 5.50 20.98
CA ILE A 17 15.40 6.30 21.33
C ILE A 17 15.89 7.18 20.18
N PHE A 18 16.38 8.37 20.53
CA PHE A 18 17.16 9.25 19.67
C PHE A 18 18.57 9.43 20.25
N ASP A 19 19.57 9.52 19.38
CA ASP A 19 20.93 9.91 19.75
C ASP A 19 21.14 11.42 19.72
N SER A 20 22.38 11.83 19.97
CA SER A 20 22.80 13.22 20.10
C SER A 20 22.70 14.07 18.83
N ARG A 21 22.34 13.48 17.68
CA ARG A 21 22.13 14.23 16.43
C ARG A 21 20.80 15.00 16.41
N GLY A 22 19.90 14.71 17.35
CA GLY A 22 18.68 15.49 17.57
C GLY A 22 17.38 14.75 17.26
N HIS A 23 16.28 15.26 17.82
CA HIS A 23 14.96 14.64 17.78
C HIS A 23 13.87 15.63 17.32
N GLU A 24 14.24 16.66 16.57
CA GLU A 24 13.29 17.67 16.08
C GLU A 24 12.35 17.10 15.03
N PHE A 25 11.08 17.46 15.08
CA PHE A 25 10.08 17.07 14.08
C PHE A 25 10.11 18.07 12.90
N VAL A 26 10.04 17.67 11.63
CA VAL A 26 9.89 16.30 11.06
C VAL A 26 11.24 15.61 10.83
N GLU A 27 12.31 16.39 10.64
CA GLU A 27 13.64 15.85 10.35
C GLU A 27 14.38 15.57 11.65
N ALA A 28 14.26 14.35 12.14
CA ALA A 28 14.92 13.87 13.36
C ALA A 28 16.11 12.95 13.02
N PRO A 29 17.28 13.51 12.65
CA PRO A 29 18.45 12.74 12.19
C PRO A 29 19.05 11.84 13.28
N GLY A 30 18.71 12.08 14.55
CA GLY A 30 19.10 11.26 15.67
C GLY A 30 18.23 10.04 15.88
N PHE A 31 17.20 9.76 15.08
CA PHE A 31 16.37 8.56 15.28
C PHE A 31 17.23 7.29 15.30
N ARG A 32 17.01 6.45 16.32
CA ARG A 32 17.74 5.20 16.52
C ARG A 32 16.85 3.98 16.70
N GLY A 33 15.54 4.15 16.74
CA GLY A 33 14.60 3.03 16.72
C GLY A 33 13.37 3.26 17.57
N TRP A 34 12.38 2.45 17.27
CA TRP A 34 11.10 2.36 17.93
C TRP A 34 10.65 0.91 17.88
N SER A 35 10.10 0.40 18.97
CA SER A 35 9.52 -0.94 19.00
C SER A 35 8.04 -0.97 19.34
N GLY A 36 7.41 0.20 19.51
CA GLY A 36 6.08 0.30 20.08
C GLY A 36 5.97 -0.56 21.33
N THR A 37 4.90 -1.35 21.39
CA THR A 37 4.59 -2.29 22.47
C THR A 37 5.20 -3.68 22.27
N ALA A 38 5.87 -3.92 21.14
CA ALA A 38 6.35 -5.24 20.76
C ALA A 38 7.53 -5.70 21.61
N LYS A 39 8.30 -4.76 22.19
CA LYS A 39 9.53 -5.06 22.94
C LYS A 39 9.56 -4.29 24.25
N ARG A 40 10.09 -4.94 25.29
CA ARG A 40 10.25 -4.38 26.64
C ARG A 40 11.66 -3.88 26.93
N GLU A 41 12.61 -4.31 26.11
CA GLU A 41 14.03 -3.97 26.17
C GLU A 41 14.60 -3.99 24.76
N PHE A 42 15.70 -3.28 24.57
CA PHE A 42 16.45 -3.26 23.32
C PHE A 42 17.91 -2.95 23.61
N PHE A 43 18.78 -3.23 22.64
CA PHE A 43 20.17 -2.81 22.65
C PHE A 43 20.57 -2.25 21.29
N ILE A 44 21.58 -1.38 21.29
CA ILE A 44 22.18 -0.79 20.10
C ILE A 44 23.70 -0.90 20.24
N ALA A 45 24.33 -1.52 19.26
CA ALA A 45 25.77 -1.61 19.14
C ALA A 45 26.23 -1.16 17.74
N PRO A 46 27.54 -0.96 17.53
CA PRO A 46 28.07 -0.58 16.22
C PRO A 46 27.78 -1.59 15.10
N ASP A 47 27.78 -2.89 15.42
CA ASP A 47 27.70 -4.00 14.46
C ASP A 47 26.35 -4.73 14.48
N CYS A 48 25.59 -4.63 15.56
CA CYS A 48 24.27 -5.23 15.70
C CYS A 48 23.33 -4.39 16.58
N ALA A 49 22.02 -4.61 16.44
CA ALA A 49 21.02 -3.99 17.27
C ALA A 49 19.79 -4.91 17.34
N THR A 50 18.93 -4.67 18.33
CA THR A 50 17.60 -5.30 18.36
C THR A 50 16.82 -4.92 17.08
N PRO A 51 16.09 -5.85 16.41
CA PRO A 51 15.22 -5.51 15.30
C PRO A 51 14.27 -4.36 15.67
N GLY A 52 14.08 -3.39 14.78
CA GLY A 52 13.40 -2.12 15.08
C GLY A 52 14.35 -0.97 15.46
N TYR A 53 15.62 -1.28 15.77
CA TYR A 53 16.66 -0.31 16.14
C TYR A 53 17.84 -0.26 15.17
N ILE A 54 18.34 0.94 14.94
CA ILE A 54 19.39 1.24 13.97
C ILE A 54 20.76 1.00 14.62
N ARG A 55 21.48 -0.02 14.16
CA ARG A 55 22.88 -0.25 14.51
C ARG A 55 23.80 0.82 13.92
N GLY A 56 25.03 0.90 14.41
CA GLY A 56 26.05 1.81 13.89
C GLY A 56 26.68 2.66 14.99
N PRO A 57 27.56 3.61 14.63
CA PRO A 57 28.35 4.37 15.60
C PRO A 57 27.52 4.95 16.74
N LEU A 58 28.04 4.83 17.96
CA LEU A 58 27.46 5.43 19.15
C LEU A 58 28.03 6.85 19.30
N PHE A 59 27.28 7.85 18.86
CA PHE A 59 27.73 9.24 18.90
C PHE A 59 27.79 9.75 20.35
N PRO A 60 28.86 10.49 20.73
CA PRO A 60 28.93 11.12 22.04
C PRO A 60 27.87 12.23 22.16
N GLY A 61 27.41 12.49 23.37
CA GLY A 61 26.45 13.56 23.67
C GLY A 61 25.22 13.03 24.40
N GLU A 62 24.17 13.85 24.43
CA GLU A 62 22.91 13.53 25.09
C GLU A 62 22.05 12.63 24.19
N TRP A 63 21.58 11.52 24.74
CA TRP A 63 20.64 10.62 24.08
C TRP A 63 19.28 10.75 24.76
N ASN A 64 18.21 10.63 23.98
CA ASN A 64 16.84 10.86 24.43
C ASN A 64 16.05 9.57 24.32
N VAL A 65 15.62 9.01 25.45
CA VAL A 65 14.66 7.91 25.47
C VAL A 65 13.27 8.45 25.18
N MET A 66 12.61 7.88 24.18
CA MET A 66 11.24 8.21 23.81
C MET A 66 10.29 7.20 24.44
N LEU A 67 9.29 7.69 25.18
CA LEU A 67 8.23 6.87 25.75
C LEU A 67 6.89 7.26 25.11
N GLY A 68 6.23 6.30 24.49
CA GLY A 68 4.86 6.46 23.99
C GLY A 68 3.85 6.00 25.03
N VAL A 69 2.74 6.71 25.14
CA VAL A 69 1.70 6.43 26.13
C VAL A 69 0.38 6.15 25.42
N ASP A 70 0.18 4.89 25.03
CA ASP A 70 -1.03 4.43 24.34
C ASP A 70 -2.22 4.31 25.31
N ARG A 71 -2.04 3.58 26.41
CA ARG A 71 -3.13 3.29 27.36
C ARG A 71 -2.64 3.35 28.80
N ILE A 72 -3.27 4.17 29.61
CA ILE A 72 -3.02 4.23 31.05
C ILE A 72 -4.34 4.04 31.80
N GLN A 73 -4.37 3.03 32.65
CA GLN A 73 -5.49 2.75 33.52
C GLN A 73 -5.63 3.87 34.58
N PRO A 74 -6.84 4.09 35.14
CA PRO A 74 -7.08 5.15 36.13
C PRO A 74 -6.16 5.10 37.37
N ALA A 75 -5.65 3.91 37.71
CA ALA A 75 -4.68 3.73 38.81
C ALA A 75 -3.28 4.29 38.51
N GLY A 76 -3.03 4.74 37.27
CA GLY A 76 -1.75 5.21 36.78
C GLY A 76 -0.79 4.09 36.37
N ALA A 77 0.38 4.49 35.91
CA ALA A 77 1.51 3.63 35.62
C ALA A 77 2.76 4.15 36.34
N ARG A 78 3.63 3.24 36.78
CA ARG A 78 4.99 3.54 37.18
C ARG A 78 5.91 2.71 36.31
N ASP A 79 6.75 3.39 35.54
CA ASP A 79 7.73 2.78 34.65
C ASP A 79 9.11 3.27 35.05
N ASP A 80 10.06 2.33 35.19
CA ASP A 80 11.45 2.60 35.53
C ASP A 80 12.31 2.21 34.32
N VAL A 81 12.97 3.19 33.69
CA VAL A 81 13.88 2.95 32.56
C VAL A 81 15.30 2.79 33.08
N THR A 82 15.92 1.65 32.78
CA THR A 82 17.32 1.37 33.14
C THR A 82 18.18 1.39 31.88
N VAL A 83 19.25 2.20 31.89
CA VAL A 83 20.22 2.26 30.80
C VAL A 83 21.54 1.68 31.29
N THR A 84 22.01 0.64 30.61
CA THR A 84 23.29 -0.02 30.88
C THR A 84 24.25 0.25 29.73
N LEU A 85 25.45 0.74 30.06
CA LEU A 85 26.52 0.94 29.09
C LEU A 85 27.61 -0.11 29.33
N THR A 86 27.92 -0.89 28.31
CA THR A 86 28.95 -1.94 28.36
C THR A 86 30.08 -1.56 27.41
N THR A 87 31.30 -1.43 27.92
CA THR A 87 32.49 -1.03 27.15
C THR A 87 33.37 -2.20 26.72
N GLU A 88 33.16 -3.37 27.33
CA GLU A 88 33.83 -4.61 26.95
C GLU A 88 32.95 -5.32 25.92
N ALA A 89 33.57 -5.89 24.88
CA ALA A 89 32.89 -6.76 23.93
C ALA A 89 32.45 -8.03 24.67
N ASN A 90 31.33 -7.92 25.39
CA ASN A 90 30.86 -9.01 26.21
C ASN A 90 30.18 -10.00 25.27
N GLU A 91 30.62 -11.26 25.29
CA GLU A 91 30.01 -12.42 24.61
C GLU A 91 28.55 -12.70 25.08
N LEU A 92 27.95 -11.75 25.81
CA LEU A 92 26.83 -11.93 26.74
C LEU A 92 25.48 -11.47 26.19
N HIS A 93 25.16 -11.70 24.91
CA HIS A 93 23.78 -11.55 24.40
C HIS A 93 23.38 -12.64 23.38
N HIS A 94 23.82 -13.88 23.62
CA HIS A 94 23.28 -15.08 22.95
C HIS A 94 22.10 -15.74 23.70
N THR A 95 21.50 -15.10 24.71
CA THR A 95 20.43 -15.71 25.55
C THR A 95 19.02 -15.20 25.29
N THR A 96 18.78 -14.63 24.12
CA THR A 96 17.48 -14.78 23.43
C THR A 96 17.86 -15.43 22.11
N GLU A 97 17.29 -16.61 21.82
CA GLU A 97 17.61 -17.48 20.67
C GLU A 97 18.42 -16.74 19.59
N PRO A 98 19.73 -17.05 19.43
CA PRO A 98 20.46 -16.47 18.32
C PRO A 98 19.67 -16.84 17.07
N ALA A 99 19.23 -15.84 16.31
CA ALA A 99 19.13 -16.04 14.87
C ALA A 99 20.54 -16.42 14.46
N THR A 100 20.80 -17.72 14.38
CA THR A 100 22.09 -18.27 14.02
C THR A 100 22.37 -17.70 12.64
N THR A 101 23.22 -16.68 12.59
CA THR A 101 24.05 -16.36 11.43
C THR A 101 25.06 -17.50 11.25
N LEU A 102 24.55 -18.72 11.06
CA LEU A 102 25.20 -19.67 10.19
C LEU A 102 24.89 -19.15 8.80
N LEU A 103 25.89 -18.55 8.15
CA LEU A 103 25.91 -18.45 6.70
C LEU A 103 25.47 -19.82 6.14
N PRO A 104 24.30 -19.94 5.51
CA PRO A 104 24.09 -21.06 4.63
C PRO A 104 25.02 -20.82 3.46
N ALA A 105 25.81 -21.84 3.10
CA ALA A 105 26.24 -21.99 1.72
C ALA A 105 25.01 -21.72 0.82
N ARG A 106 25.18 -20.92 -0.24
CA ARG A 106 24.21 -20.62 -1.33
C ARG A 106 22.76 -21.01 -1.00
N PRO A 107 21.78 -20.08 -0.87
CA PRO A 107 20.38 -20.46 -0.65
C PRO A 107 19.97 -21.59 -1.60
N GLU A 108 19.93 -22.82 -1.09
CA GLU A 108 19.66 -24.00 -1.90
C GLU A 108 18.18 -23.89 -2.27
N ALA A 109 17.95 -23.48 -3.52
CA ALA A 109 16.65 -23.36 -4.19
C ALA A 109 15.71 -22.25 -3.68
N LEU A 110 16.10 -20.98 -3.85
CA LEU A 110 15.16 -19.88 -4.20
C LEU A 110 14.86 -19.85 -5.72
N VAL A 111 15.25 -20.90 -6.44
CA VAL A 111 15.01 -21.09 -7.87
C VAL A 111 13.86 -22.08 -8.01
N GLY A 112 12.65 -21.55 -8.06
CA GLY A 112 11.46 -22.35 -8.25
C GLY A 112 10.24 -21.46 -8.33
N ARG A 113 9.96 -20.91 -9.51
CA ARG A 113 8.57 -20.60 -9.84
C ARG A 113 7.86 -21.95 -9.86
N ALA A 114 6.90 -22.18 -8.95
CA ALA A 114 5.85 -23.12 -9.30
C ALA A 114 5.25 -22.59 -10.62
N GLU A 115 5.32 -23.39 -11.69
CA GLU A 115 4.69 -23.07 -12.97
C GLU A 115 3.18 -22.97 -12.75
N TYR A 116 2.73 -21.80 -12.31
CA TYR A 116 1.34 -21.40 -12.32
C TYR A 116 1.10 -20.66 -13.62
N ASP A 117 0.95 -21.46 -14.67
CA ASP A 117 0.55 -21.02 -15.98
C ASP A 117 -0.94 -20.67 -15.92
N SER A 118 -1.25 -19.45 -15.45
CA SER A 118 -2.49 -18.78 -15.86
C SER A 118 -2.14 -18.00 -17.12
N PRO A 119 -2.56 -18.46 -18.31
CA PRO A 119 -2.29 -17.71 -19.53
C PRO A 119 -3.09 -16.42 -19.44
N ILE A 120 -2.44 -15.31 -19.11
CA ILE A 120 -2.91 -13.98 -19.48
C ILE A 120 -2.97 -14.02 -21.02
N PRO A 121 -4.15 -13.95 -21.66
CA PRO A 121 -4.20 -13.87 -23.10
C PRO A 121 -3.51 -12.58 -23.52
N ALA A 122 -2.63 -12.66 -24.51
CA ALA A 122 -1.98 -11.54 -25.16
C ALA A 122 -3.00 -10.66 -25.90
N THR A 123 -3.82 -9.91 -25.16
CA THR A 123 -4.72 -8.88 -25.68
C THR A 123 -4.83 -7.70 -24.72
N THR A 124 -3.71 -7.30 -24.11
CA THR A 124 -3.49 -5.90 -23.67
C THR A 124 -2.79 -5.13 -24.79
N PRO A 125 -3.13 -3.84 -25.03
CA PRO A 125 -2.41 -3.01 -26.00
C PRO A 125 -0.91 -3.05 -25.68
N ARG A 126 -0.08 -2.97 -26.73
CA ARG A 126 1.34 -3.25 -26.66
C ARG A 126 2.04 -2.55 -25.49
N HIS A 127 2.87 -3.33 -24.79
CA HIS A 127 3.97 -3.00 -23.89
C HIS A 127 3.77 -3.14 -22.38
N GLY A 128 2.56 -3.29 -21.80
CA GLY A 128 2.42 -3.43 -20.33
C GLY A 128 2.14 -4.85 -19.80
N ARG A 129 2.34 -5.06 -18.48
CA ARG A 129 2.02 -6.31 -17.75
C ARG A 129 1.32 -6.01 -16.42
N TRP A 130 0.40 -6.90 -16.04
CA TRP A 130 -0.17 -6.91 -14.69
C TRP A 130 0.80 -7.59 -13.72
N LEU A 131 1.05 -6.94 -12.60
CA LEU A 131 1.85 -7.43 -11.49
C LEU A 131 0.96 -7.56 -10.25
N ARG A 132 1.09 -8.66 -9.52
CA ARG A 132 0.35 -8.87 -8.27
C ARG A 132 1.27 -8.77 -7.07
N GLY A 133 0.77 -8.17 -6.00
CA GLY A 133 1.57 -8.04 -4.78
C GLY A 133 0.76 -7.65 -3.56
N ASP A 134 1.48 -7.57 -2.46
CA ASP A 134 0.97 -7.11 -1.18
C ASP A 134 1.63 -5.78 -0.83
N LEU A 135 0.85 -4.83 -0.35
CA LEU A 135 1.30 -3.48 0.00
C LEU A 135 1.38 -3.24 1.52
N HIS A 136 1.05 -4.24 2.33
CA HIS A 136 0.97 -4.10 3.78
C HIS A 136 1.29 -5.41 4.51
N CYS A 137 2.47 -5.51 5.13
CA CYS A 137 2.83 -6.63 6.00
C CYS A 137 3.97 -6.28 6.97
N HIS A 138 4.09 -7.08 8.02
CA HIS A 138 4.94 -6.82 9.19
C HIS A 138 5.93 -7.96 9.44
N THR A 139 7.07 -7.61 10.03
CA THR A 139 8.13 -8.55 10.39
C THR A 139 8.51 -8.40 11.85
N VAL A 140 9.53 -9.15 12.30
CA VAL A 140 10.12 -9.03 13.64
C VAL A 140 10.73 -7.66 13.95
N HIS A 141 10.88 -6.79 12.94
CA HIS A 141 11.36 -5.42 13.11
C HIS A 141 10.31 -4.53 13.80
N SER A 142 9.03 -4.87 13.72
CA SER A 142 7.97 -4.29 14.55
C SER A 142 7.28 -5.36 15.39
N ASP A 143 6.03 -5.70 15.09
CA ASP A 143 5.18 -6.59 15.87
C ASP A 143 4.76 -7.88 15.13
N GLY A 144 5.34 -8.10 13.93
CA GLY A 144 5.28 -9.36 13.22
C GLY A 144 6.11 -10.47 13.89
N LEU A 145 5.81 -11.72 13.52
CA LEU A 145 6.45 -12.92 14.09
C LEU A 145 7.52 -13.54 13.19
N ASN A 146 7.64 -13.09 11.95
CA ASN A 146 8.49 -13.71 10.94
C ASN A 146 9.64 -12.80 10.53
N SER A 147 10.78 -13.40 10.17
CA SER A 147 11.90 -12.66 9.58
C SER A 147 11.51 -12.07 8.23
N VAL A 148 12.26 -11.06 7.76
CA VAL A 148 12.08 -10.52 6.41
C VAL A 148 12.28 -11.64 5.38
N GLU A 149 13.32 -12.47 5.53
CA GLU A 149 13.57 -13.62 4.65
C GLU A 149 12.37 -14.60 4.58
N ASP A 150 11.73 -14.91 5.71
CA ASP A 150 10.58 -15.83 5.73
C ASP A 150 9.37 -15.25 4.99
N ILE A 151 9.06 -13.96 5.21
CA ILE A 151 7.96 -13.27 4.53
C ILE A 151 8.25 -13.22 3.02
N VAL A 152 9.46 -12.84 2.62
CA VAL A 152 9.86 -12.77 1.20
C VAL A 152 9.79 -14.15 0.54
N ARG A 153 10.30 -15.20 1.21
CA ARG A 153 10.21 -16.58 0.71
C ARG A 153 8.76 -17.02 0.53
N HIS A 154 7.89 -16.68 1.49
CA HIS A 154 6.47 -16.99 1.40
C HIS A 154 5.78 -16.24 0.26
N ALA A 155 6.08 -14.96 0.06
CA ALA A 155 5.61 -14.16 -1.06
C ALA A 155 6.00 -14.75 -2.42
N VAL A 156 7.27 -15.18 -2.58
CA VAL A 156 7.74 -15.86 -3.80
C VAL A 156 6.97 -17.17 -4.02
N ASN A 157 6.72 -17.95 -2.98
CA ASN A 157 5.96 -19.20 -3.07
C ASN A 157 4.48 -18.99 -3.42
N LEU A 158 3.90 -17.85 -3.01
CA LEU A 158 2.57 -17.42 -3.44
C LEU A 158 2.55 -16.89 -4.88
N GLY A 159 3.73 -16.71 -5.49
CA GLY A 159 3.90 -16.22 -6.84
C GLY A 159 3.67 -14.72 -6.97
N LEU A 160 3.91 -13.93 -5.91
CA LEU A 160 3.83 -12.47 -5.97
C LEU A 160 4.95 -11.89 -6.83
N ASP A 161 4.63 -10.84 -7.58
CA ASP A 161 5.59 -10.08 -8.38
C ASP A 161 6.21 -8.92 -7.61
N PHE A 162 5.52 -8.41 -6.58
CA PHE A 162 6.07 -7.43 -5.66
C PHE A 162 5.55 -7.61 -4.24
N LEU A 163 6.31 -7.09 -3.28
CA LEU A 163 5.99 -7.11 -1.86
C LEU A 163 6.48 -5.81 -1.21
N ALA A 164 5.58 -5.06 -0.59
CA ALA A 164 5.95 -4.00 0.34
C ALA A 164 5.96 -4.52 1.77
N VAL A 165 7.06 -4.27 2.49
CA VAL A 165 7.17 -4.55 3.93
C VAL A 165 7.15 -3.23 4.67
N THR A 166 6.21 -3.09 5.60
CA THR A 166 5.77 -1.82 6.18
C THR A 166 5.78 -1.90 7.71
N ASP A 167 6.90 -2.36 8.29
CA ASP A 167 7.04 -2.38 9.76
C ASP A 167 6.73 -1.02 10.40
N HIS A 168 6.11 -1.05 11.59
CA HIS A 168 5.66 0.15 12.28
C HIS A 168 6.83 1.06 12.67
N ASN A 169 6.81 2.31 12.18
CA ASN A 169 7.66 3.41 12.65
C ASN A 169 9.18 3.11 12.62
N THR A 170 9.64 2.23 11.74
CA THR A 170 11.06 1.84 11.61
C THR A 170 11.41 1.53 10.17
N THR A 171 12.68 1.73 9.82
CA THR A 171 13.24 1.41 8.50
C THR A 171 14.30 0.31 8.57
N THR A 172 14.45 -0.34 9.73
CA THR A 172 15.57 -1.25 9.99
C THR A 172 15.52 -2.55 9.18
N HIS A 173 14.34 -2.94 8.70
CA HIS A 173 14.16 -4.05 7.77
C HIS A 173 14.64 -3.73 6.34
N HIS A 174 14.82 -2.44 6.00
CA HIS A 174 15.20 -2.02 4.64
C HIS A 174 16.56 -2.59 4.23
N GLU A 175 17.52 -2.68 5.16
CA GLU A 175 18.84 -3.26 4.88
C GLU A 175 18.73 -4.75 4.48
N GLU A 176 17.83 -5.50 5.12
CA GLU A 176 17.62 -6.91 4.78
C GLU A 176 16.88 -7.05 3.43
N LEU A 177 15.93 -6.16 3.13
CA LEU A 177 15.29 -6.10 1.81
C LEU A 177 16.28 -5.79 0.69
N ASP A 178 17.18 -4.83 0.88
CA ASP A 178 18.21 -4.48 -0.09
C ASP A 178 19.17 -5.65 -0.31
N ARG A 179 19.57 -6.31 0.78
CA ARG A 179 20.39 -7.52 0.73
C ARG A 179 19.68 -8.61 -0.08
N LEU A 180 18.43 -8.95 0.26
CA LEU A 180 17.66 -9.98 -0.44
C LEU A 180 17.42 -9.61 -1.90
N SER A 181 17.10 -8.36 -2.21
CA SER A 181 16.94 -7.87 -3.59
C SER A 181 18.20 -8.09 -4.43
N SER A 182 19.38 -7.96 -3.84
CA SER A 182 20.65 -8.21 -4.54
C SER A 182 20.93 -9.70 -4.81
N PHE A 183 20.37 -10.61 -4.00
CA PHE A 183 20.53 -12.06 -4.15
C PHE A 183 19.46 -12.71 -5.03
N LEU A 184 18.25 -12.14 -5.02
CA LEU A 184 17.11 -12.61 -5.77
C LEU A 184 17.14 -12.00 -7.18
N GLU A 185 17.78 -12.67 -8.14
CA GLU A 185 17.72 -12.25 -9.55
C GLU A 185 16.28 -12.43 -10.12
N GLY A 186 15.40 -11.47 -9.88
CA GLY A 186 14.13 -11.28 -10.61
C GLY A 186 12.88 -12.09 -10.24
N PRO A 187 12.74 -12.82 -9.11
CA PRO A 187 11.46 -13.48 -8.79
C PRO A 187 10.42 -12.51 -8.23
N ILE A 188 10.83 -11.43 -7.55
CA ILE A 188 9.95 -10.49 -6.87
C ILE A 188 10.62 -9.12 -6.70
N THR A 189 9.87 -8.03 -6.84
CA THR A 189 10.31 -6.67 -6.50
C THR A 189 10.01 -6.38 -5.03
N LEU A 190 11.04 -6.14 -4.22
CA LEU A 190 10.87 -5.77 -2.82
C LEU A 190 10.79 -4.25 -2.70
N ILE A 191 9.72 -3.76 -2.08
CA ILE A 191 9.43 -2.34 -1.90
C ILE A 191 9.61 -2.01 -0.42
N PRO A 192 10.66 -1.28 -0.03
CA PRO A 192 10.80 -0.81 1.34
C PRO A 192 9.72 0.23 1.61
N GLY A 193 8.95 -0.02 2.66
CA GLY A 193 7.94 0.88 3.18
C GLY A 193 8.03 1.01 4.70
N GLU A 194 7.13 1.82 5.23
CA GLU A 194 6.97 2.07 6.67
C GLU A 194 5.48 2.29 6.91
N GLU A 195 4.92 1.64 7.93
CA GLU A 195 3.62 2.02 8.44
C GLU A 195 3.80 3.12 9.49
N VAL A 196 3.47 4.36 9.09
CA VAL A 196 3.43 5.50 9.99
C VAL A 196 2.25 5.32 10.93
N THR A 197 2.58 4.91 12.14
CA THR A 197 1.65 4.50 13.19
C THR A 197 1.60 5.59 14.25
N THR A 198 0.51 6.37 14.20
CA THR A 198 0.24 7.44 15.16
C THR A 198 -0.92 7.04 16.08
N TYR A 199 -1.06 7.69 17.23
CA TYR A 199 -2.25 7.50 18.09
C TYR A 199 -3.56 8.03 17.46
N TRP A 200 -3.46 8.71 16.32
CA TRP A 200 -4.57 9.34 15.61
C TRP A 200 -4.91 8.63 14.30
N GLY A 201 -4.17 7.60 13.90
CA GLY A 201 -4.37 6.93 12.62
C GLY A 201 -3.09 6.39 12.02
N HIS A 202 -3.25 5.47 11.08
CA HIS A 202 -2.18 4.75 10.44
C HIS A 202 -2.12 5.07 8.94
N ALA A 203 -0.91 5.22 8.41
CA ALA A 203 -0.70 5.41 6.98
C ALA A 203 0.59 4.74 6.50
N ASN A 204 0.52 4.02 5.39
CA ASN A 204 1.69 3.47 4.74
C ASN A 204 2.38 4.51 3.85
N THR A 205 3.71 4.44 3.83
CA THR A 205 4.55 5.05 2.81
C THR A 205 5.41 3.99 2.13
N TRP A 206 5.65 4.16 0.84
CA TRP A 206 6.43 3.20 0.04
C TRP A 206 7.49 3.91 -0.79
N GLY A 207 8.64 3.25 -0.94
CA GLY A 207 9.73 3.72 -1.78
C GLY A 207 10.63 4.78 -1.12
N LEU A 208 10.38 5.14 0.14
CA LEU A 208 11.28 6.00 0.91
C LEU A 208 12.27 5.14 1.71
N ARG A 209 13.53 5.57 1.80
CA ARG A 209 14.60 4.92 2.60
C ARG A 209 14.98 5.71 3.85
N GLU A 210 14.44 6.92 3.94
CA GLU A 210 14.53 7.76 5.12
C GLU A 210 13.39 7.40 6.05
N TRP A 211 13.65 7.40 7.36
CA TRP A 211 12.63 7.19 8.38
C TRP A 211 11.59 8.31 8.35
N VAL A 212 10.32 7.94 8.51
CA VAL A 212 9.19 8.86 8.45
C VAL A 212 8.65 9.11 9.85
N ASP A 213 8.72 10.37 10.29
CA ASP A 213 8.40 10.70 11.66
C ASP A 213 6.89 10.55 11.96
N PHE A 214 6.57 9.60 12.83
CA PHE A 214 5.20 9.25 13.21
C PHE A 214 4.62 10.11 14.33
N ARG A 215 5.39 11.06 14.89
CA ARG A 215 5.00 11.84 16.08
C ARG A 215 3.98 12.95 15.76
N CYS A 216 2.99 12.63 14.93
CA CYS A 216 1.87 13.51 14.60
C CYS A 216 0.78 13.38 15.68
N GLY A 217 0.50 14.48 16.37
CA GLY A 217 -0.52 14.56 17.42
C GLY A 217 -1.67 15.53 17.12
N ASP A 218 -1.65 16.15 15.94
CA ASP A 218 -2.64 17.14 15.49
C ASP A 218 -2.62 17.28 13.94
N GLU A 219 -3.53 18.09 13.41
CA GLU A 219 -3.65 18.34 11.97
C GLU A 219 -2.40 18.96 11.34
N GLU A 220 -1.73 19.89 12.03
CA GLU A 220 -0.58 20.61 11.45
C GLU A 220 0.65 19.70 11.35
N SER A 221 0.86 18.84 12.34
CA SER A 221 1.91 17.82 12.30
C SER A 221 1.67 16.83 11.17
N MET A 222 0.44 16.32 10.98
CA MET A 222 0.11 15.45 9.84
C MET A 222 0.28 16.16 8.49
N ARG A 223 -0.16 17.43 8.35
CA ARG A 223 0.07 18.23 7.13
C ARG A 223 1.55 18.48 6.86
N SER A 224 2.35 18.67 7.91
CA SER A 224 3.80 18.82 7.80
C SER A 224 4.46 17.53 7.32
N LEU A 225 4.02 16.39 7.85
CA LEU A 225 4.46 15.08 7.38
C LEU A 225 4.09 14.83 5.92
N GLN A 226 2.83 15.10 5.54
CA GLN A 226 2.37 15.00 4.14
C GLN A 226 3.21 15.86 3.19
N ARG A 227 3.55 17.10 3.58
CA ARG A 227 4.44 17.98 2.80
C ARG A 227 5.82 17.36 2.64
N TRP A 228 6.42 16.92 3.74
CA TRP A 228 7.75 16.33 3.76
C TRP A 228 7.83 15.06 2.89
N VAL A 229 6.89 14.12 3.05
CA VAL A 229 6.83 12.89 2.24
C VAL A 229 6.66 13.21 0.74
N ARG A 230 5.82 14.19 0.42
CA ARG A 230 5.60 14.63 -0.97
C ARG A 230 6.83 15.29 -1.58
N GLU A 231 7.56 16.12 -0.83
CA GLU A 231 8.82 16.75 -1.27
C GLU A 231 9.91 15.71 -1.57
N LYS A 232 9.88 14.57 -0.87
CA LYS A 232 10.73 13.41 -1.14
C LYS A 232 10.25 12.56 -2.32
N GLY A 233 9.11 12.90 -2.93
CA GLY A 233 8.53 12.16 -4.06
C GLY A 233 7.95 10.80 -3.66
N ALA A 234 7.57 10.61 -2.40
CA ALA A 234 6.86 9.45 -1.89
C ALA A 234 5.36 9.78 -1.72
N MET A 235 4.57 8.78 -1.35
CA MET A 235 3.13 8.92 -1.13
C MET A 235 2.75 8.39 0.24
N LEU A 236 1.73 8.98 0.87
CA LEU A 236 1.05 8.41 2.03
C LEU A 236 -0.26 7.77 1.59
N SER A 237 -0.51 6.54 2.04
CA SER A 237 -1.76 5.84 1.88
C SER A 237 -2.41 5.65 3.24
N ILE A 238 -3.64 6.10 3.44
CA ILE A 238 -4.34 5.85 4.70
C ILE A 238 -4.63 4.35 4.82
N ASN A 239 -4.31 3.76 5.98
CA ASN A 239 -4.52 2.34 6.22
C ASN A 239 -5.88 2.09 6.85
N HIS A 240 -6.54 1.03 6.38
CA HIS A 240 -7.74 0.40 6.94
C HIS A 240 -8.65 1.31 7.81
N PRO A 241 -9.26 2.39 7.26
CA PRO A 241 -10.07 3.31 8.04
C PRO A 241 -11.45 2.69 8.31
N LYS A 242 -11.57 1.89 9.37
CA LYS A 242 -12.80 1.15 9.74
C LYS A 242 -12.90 0.97 11.25
N CYS A 243 -14.08 0.57 11.73
CA CYS A 243 -14.36 0.44 13.16
C CYS A 243 -13.54 -0.65 13.88
N VAL A 244 -12.94 -1.58 13.12
CA VAL A 244 -12.03 -2.60 13.64
C VAL A 244 -10.61 -2.22 13.25
N GLY A 245 -9.86 -1.75 14.23
CA GLY A 245 -8.52 -1.21 14.06
C GLY A 245 -8.41 0.20 14.67
N PRO A 246 -7.24 0.83 14.58
CA PRO A 246 -7.03 2.22 14.99
C PRO A 246 -7.91 3.16 14.15
N PRO A 247 -8.69 4.05 14.77
CA PRO A 247 -9.48 5.02 14.02
C PRO A 247 -8.56 6.05 13.36
N TRP A 248 -8.96 6.53 12.17
CA TRP A 248 -8.42 7.76 11.61
C TRP A 248 -9.15 8.95 12.24
N LEU A 249 -8.46 9.67 13.12
CA LEU A 249 -8.96 10.78 13.93
C LEU A 249 -8.60 12.16 13.38
N PHE A 250 -7.73 12.23 12.37
CA PHE A 250 -7.45 13.49 11.69
C PHE A 250 -8.67 13.99 10.91
N GLU A 251 -8.84 15.31 10.85
CA GLU A 251 -9.88 15.98 10.11
C GLU A 251 -9.61 15.94 8.61
N GLY A 252 -10.44 15.20 7.89
CA GLY A 252 -10.39 15.14 6.44
C GLY A 252 -9.40 14.09 5.92
N TRP A 253 -9.43 13.96 4.59
CA TRP A 253 -8.74 12.90 3.84
C TRP A 253 -7.96 13.50 2.67
N ASP A 254 -7.88 14.84 2.62
CA ASP A 254 -7.27 15.60 1.55
C ASP A 254 -5.75 15.39 1.53
N GLY A 255 -5.18 15.34 0.32
CA GLY A 255 -3.74 15.22 0.13
C GLY A 255 -3.18 13.80 0.31
N PHE A 256 -4.02 12.81 0.60
CA PHE A 256 -3.66 11.39 0.55
C PHE A 256 -3.96 10.82 -0.84
N PRO A 257 -2.95 10.49 -1.66
CA PRO A 257 -3.16 9.97 -3.01
C PRO A 257 -3.70 8.53 -3.06
N ALA A 258 -3.63 7.80 -1.96
CA ALA A 258 -4.10 6.42 -1.87
C ALA A 258 -4.78 6.13 -0.53
N MET A 259 -5.61 5.09 -0.52
CA MET A 259 -6.24 4.57 0.68
C MET A 259 -6.39 3.05 0.56
N GLU A 260 -6.10 2.37 1.65
CA GLU A 260 -6.35 0.95 1.80
C GLU A 260 -7.85 0.72 2.02
N VAL A 261 -8.55 0.54 0.90
CA VAL A 261 -10.00 0.30 0.90
C VAL A 261 -10.30 -1.14 1.30
N TRP A 262 -9.35 -2.04 1.10
CA TRP A 262 -9.48 -3.44 1.47
C TRP A 262 -8.24 -3.89 2.24
N GLN A 263 -8.41 -4.09 3.54
CA GLN A 263 -7.41 -4.72 4.41
C GLN A 263 -7.98 -6.00 4.99
N ALA A 264 -7.16 -7.06 5.00
CA ALA A 264 -7.58 -8.36 5.50
C ALA A 264 -8.84 -8.91 4.75
N PRO A 265 -9.44 -10.04 5.15
CA PRO A 265 -10.58 -10.61 4.46
C PRO A 265 -11.75 -9.63 4.46
N TRP A 266 -12.50 -9.55 3.35
CA TRP A 266 -13.56 -8.55 3.13
C TRP A 266 -14.49 -8.31 4.34
N ARG A 267 -14.84 -9.40 5.05
CA ARG A 267 -15.77 -9.35 6.20
C ARG A 267 -15.22 -8.66 7.46
N PHE A 268 -13.97 -8.23 7.46
CA PHE A 268 -13.38 -7.35 8.48
C PHE A 268 -13.76 -5.89 8.22
N TYR A 269 -15.06 -5.62 8.11
CA TYR A 269 -15.62 -4.27 8.02
C TYR A 269 -15.09 -3.40 6.85
N ASN A 270 -14.58 -4.01 5.79
CA ASN A 270 -14.04 -3.26 4.64
C ASN A 270 -15.11 -2.47 3.87
N TRP A 271 -16.41 -2.77 4.08
CA TRP A 271 -17.49 -1.95 3.55
C TRP A 271 -17.47 -0.51 4.09
N GLU A 272 -16.95 -0.27 5.30
CA GLU A 272 -16.84 1.09 5.81
C GLU A 272 -15.69 1.85 5.14
N SER A 273 -14.55 1.20 4.89
CA SER A 273 -13.46 1.77 4.10
C SER A 273 -13.92 2.06 2.67
N LEU A 274 -14.72 1.17 2.07
CA LEU A 274 -15.34 1.37 0.76
C LEU A 274 -16.29 2.58 0.76
N GLU A 275 -17.15 2.71 1.76
CA GLU A 275 -18.07 3.84 1.87
C GLU A 275 -17.32 5.17 2.01
N ARG A 276 -16.26 5.20 2.84
CA ARG A 276 -15.38 6.37 2.96
C ARG A 276 -14.75 6.71 1.61
N TRP A 277 -14.21 5.72 0.89
CA TRP A 277 -13.59 5.92 -0.42
C TRP A 277 -14.58 6.46 -1.45
N ASP A 278 -15.78 5.88 -1.54
CA ASP A 278 -16.85 6.35 -2.41
C ASP A 278 -17.24 7.80 -2.09
N GLY A 279 -17.24 8.18 -0.80
CA GLY A 279 -17.43 9.56 -0.36
C GLY A 279 -16.40 10.52 -0.95
N LEU A 280 -15.12 10.14 -0.96
CA LEU A 280 -14.02 10.93 -1.53
C LEU A 280 -14.13 11.04 -3.04
N LEU A 281 -14.38 9.93 -3.74
CA LEU A 281 -14.54 9.94 -5.19
C LEU A 281 -15.69 10.87 -5.63
N ARG A 282 -16.81 10.87 -4.89
CA ARG A 282 -17.97 11.75 -5.15
C ARG A 282 -17.69 13.23 -4.91
N GLN A 283 -16.66 13.56 -4.12
CA GLN A 283 -16.18 14.92 -3.93
C GLN A 283 -15.23 15.35 -5.05
N GLY A 284 -14.86 14.43 -5.96
CA GLY A 284 -13.92 14.67 -7.05
C GLY A 284 -12.47 14.33 -6.67
N GLU A 285 -12.23 13.80 -5.47
CA GLU A 285 -10.90 13.40 -5.02
C GLU A 285 -10.45 12.15 -5.76
N ARG A 286 -9.23 12.19 -6.31
CA ARG A 286 -8.65 11.07 -7.07
C ARG A 286 -7.83 10.14 -6.19
N VAL A 287 -8.42 9.67 -5.08
CA VAL A 287 -7.76 8.75 -4.15
C VAL A 287 -7.77 7.34 -4.72
N VAL A 288 -6.60 6.73 -4.84
CA VAL A 288 -6.44 5.37 -5.38
C VAL A 288 -6.77 4.33 -4.30
N ALA A 289 -7.72 3.45 -4.59
CA ALA A 289 -7.97 2.27 -3.78
C ALA A 289 -6.84 1.26 -3.94
N VAL A 290 -6.23 0.87 -2.83
CA VAL A 290 -5.30 -0.26 -2.73
C VAL A 290 -5.80 -1.27 -1.71
N GLY A 291 -5.16 -2.44 -1.67
CA GLY A 291 -5.35 -3.40 -0.59
C GLY A 291 -4.03 -4.01 -0.10
N GLY A 292 -4.05 -4.45 1.14
CA GLY A 292 -2.91 -5.05 1.82
C GLY A 292 -3.37 -6.06 2.85
N SER A 293 -2.58 -7.12 3.05
CA SER A 293 -2.98 -8.18 3.97
C SER A 293 -2.90 -7.75 5.42
N ASP A 294 -1.96 -6.87 5.76
CA ASP A 294 -1.62 -6.51 7.13
C ASP A 294 -1.26 -7.78 7.94
N THR A 295 -0.42 -8.61 7.31
CA THR A 295 -0.01 -9.91 7.86
C THR A 295 1.09 -9.72 8.89
N HIS A 296 0.84 -10.27 10.08
CA HIS A 296 1.79 -10.28 11.20
C HIS A 296 2.39 -11.67 11.47
N SER A 297 1.90 -12.70 10.79
CA SER A 297 2.34 -14.07 10.98
C SER A 297 1.96 -14.93 9.78
N ILE A 298 2.90 -15.74 9.30
CA ILE A 298 2.64 -16.76 8.27
C ILE A 298 2.77 -18.18 8.87
N PRO A 299 2.09 -19.20 8.31
CA PRO A 299 2.25 -20.58 8.73
C PRO A 299 3.73 -21.02 8.73
N PRO A 300 4.17 -21.89 9.67
CA PRO A 300 3.37 -22.64 10.65
C PRO A 300 3.08 -21.89 11.95
N ALA A 301 3.51 -20.63 12.09
CA ALA A 301 3.19 -19.84 13.27
C ALA A 301 1.67 -19.71 13.43
N PRO A 302 1.13 -19.73 14.67
CA PRO A 302 -0.28 -19.48 14.88
C PRO A 302 -0.66 -18.12 14.29
N PRO A 303 -1.73 -18.05 13.48
CA PRO A 303 -2.18 -16.80 12.90
C PRO A 303 -2.56 -15.81 14.02
N ARG A 304 -1.90 -14.65 14.06
CA ARG A 304 -2.32 -13.51 14.92
C ARG A 304 -3.65 -12.93 14.46
N HIS A 305 -3.87 -12.96 13.16
CA HIS A 305 -5.10 -12.55 12.50
C HIS A 305 -5.52 -13.65 11.53
N PRO A 306 -6.81 -13.81 11.22
CA PRO A 306 -7.33 -14.97 10.49
C PRO A 306 -7.07 -14.92 8.98
N HIS A 307 -5.99 -14.26 8.56
CA HIS A 307 -5.68 -13.95 7.16
C HIS A 307 -4.24 -14.24 6.80
N GLY A 308 -4.05 -14.60 5.52
CA GLY A 308 -2.74 -14.88 4.95
C GLY A 308 -2.12 -13.67 4.25
N LEU A 309 -0.83 -13.78 3.96
CA LEU A 309 -0.12 -12.82 3.13
C LEU A 309 -0.81 -12.66 1.77
N ALA A 310 -0.92 -11.43 1.29
CA ALA A 310 -1.64 -11.04 0.07
C ALA A 310 -3.14 -11.38 0.04
N GLU A 311 -3.83 -11.46 1.18
CA GLU A 311 -5.29 -11.51 1.26
C GLU A 311 -5.84 -10.23 1.92
N PRO A 312 -6.19 -9.18 1.14
CA PRO A 312 -6.30 -9.11 -0.32
C PRO A 312 -4.98 -8.86 -1.08
N THR A 313 -5.03 -9.05 -2.38
CA THR A 313 -3.93 -8.79 -3.32
C THR A 313 -4.20 -7.52 -4.13
N THR A 314 -3.21 -6.64 -4.20
CA THR A 314 -3.22 -5.50 -5.12
C THR A 314 -2.60 -5.90 -6.46
N TRP A 315 -3.32 -5.64 -7.54
CA TRP A 315 -2.86 -5.83 -8.91
C TRP A 315 -2.58 -4.48 -9.56
N VAL A 316 -1.39 -4.33 -10.12
CA VAL A 316 -0.87 -3.08 -10.70
C VAL A 316 -0.50 -3.31 -12.15
N PHE A 317 -0.98 -2.48 -13.07
CA PHE A 317 -0.58 -2.53 -14.46
C PHE A 317 0.63 -1.62 -14.69
N VAL A 318 1.76 -2.22 -15.05
CA VAL A 318 2.98 -1.48 -15.39
C VAL A 318 3.14 -1.46 -16.90
N ASP A 319 3.16 -0.27 -17.49
CA ASP A 319 3.46 -0.07 -18.90
C ASP A 319 4.97 -0.27 -19.15
N GLY A 320 5.34 -1.17 -20.06
CA GLY A 320 6.73 -1.40 -20.46
C GLY A 320 7.27 -0.36 -21.46
N SER A 321 6.49 0.66 -21.82
CA SER A 321 7.01 1.89 -22.43
C SER A 321 7.51 2.91 -21.40
N ALA A 322 7.23 2.68 -20.10
CA ALA A 322 7.60 3.58 -19.02
C ALA A 322 9.13 3.62 -18.84
N THR A 323 9.78 4.54 -19.55
CA THR A 323 11.00 5.17 -19.07
C THR A 323 10.60 6.03 -17.87
N PRO A 324 11.25 5.91 -16.70
CA PRO A 324 10.91 6.73 -15.54
C PRO A 324 10.99 8.21 -15.92
N SER A 325 9.85 8.90 -15.90
CA SER A 325 9.79 10.34 -16.05
C SER A 325 10.06 10.98 -14.70
N LEU A 326 11.29 10.86 -14.21
CA LEU A 326 11.77 11.77 -13.19
C LEU A 326 11.76 13.18 -13.81
N PRO A 327 11.14 14.20 -13.17
CA PRO A 327 11.32 15.56 -13.63
C PRO A 327 12.81 15.88 -13.56
N ALA A 328 13.41 16.21 -14.71
CA ALA A 328 14.78 16.67 -14.80
C ALA A 328 14.95 17.90 -13.90
N ARG A 329 15.57 17.71 -12.74
CA ARG A 329 16.18 18.79 -11.96
C ARG A 329 17.67 18.50 -11.85
N PRO A 330 18.53 19.49 -12.11
CA PRO A 330 19.97 19.29 -12.13
C PRO A 330 20.48 19.08 -10.71
N GLU A 331 21.31 18.06 -10.56
CA GLU A 331 22.48 17.97 -9.68
C GLU A 331 22.41 18.74 -8.35
N VAL A 332 22.14 17.98 -7.26
CA VAL A 332 22.85 17.98 -5.96
C VAL A 332 21.90 17.33 -4.94
N LEU A 333 22.22 16.10 -4.52
CA LEU A 333 21.89 15.56 -3.19
C LEU A 333 22.61 14.22 -3.01
N VAL A 334 23.73 14.28 -2.30
CA VAL A 334 24.44 13.13 -1.76
C VAL A 334 23.49 12.40 -0.81
N GLY A 335 23.17 11.13 -1.07
CA GLY A 335 22.45 10.26 -0.13
C GLY A 335 21.23 9.50 -0.65
N ARG A 336 20.81 9.65 -1.91
CA ARG A 336 19.72 8.82 -2.46
C ARG A 336 20.26 7.45 -2.89
N ALA A 337 19.93 6.40 -2.16
CA ALA A 337 19.93 5.06 -2.74
C ALA A 337 18.94 5.08 -3.93
N GLU A 338 19.43 4.77 -5.14
CA GLU A 338 18.60 4.81 -6.34
C GLU A 338 17.54 3.70 -6.27
N ARG A 339 16.26 4.05 -6.49
CA ARG A 339 15.18 3.06 -6.62
C ARG A 339 15.43 2.17 -7.83
N SER A 340 15.09 0.89 -7.73
CA SER A 340 15.11 0.04 -8.94
C SER A 340 14.06 0.55 -9.94
N THR A 341 14.30 0.29 -11.23
CA THR A 341 13.36 0.69 -12.30
C THR A 341 11.98 0.06 -12.11
N ASP A 342 11.93 -1.18 -11.62
CA ASP A 342 10.69 -1.93 -11.41
C ASP A 342 9.90 -1.37 -10.22
N GLU A 343 10.58 -1.04 -9.12
CA GLU A 343 9.95 -0.40 -7.95
C GLU A 343 9.34 0.96 -8.32
N GLY A 344 10.09 1.81 -9.05
CA GLY A 344 9.60 3.10 -9.51
C GLY A 344 8.37 2.96 -10.40
N ALA A 345 8.41 2.01 -11.34
CA ALA A 345 7.30 1.78 -12.27
C ALA A 345 6.03 1.27 -11.58
N ILE A 346 6.16 0.40 -10.57
CA ILE A 346 5.02 -0.05 -9.75
C ILE A 346 4.39 1.12 -8.99
N LEU A 347 5.22 1.92 -8.29
CA LEU A 347 4.72 3.05 -7.50
C LEU A 347 4.09 4.14 -8.39
N ASP A 348 4.62 4.37 -9.59
CA ASP A 348 4.02 5.30 -10.56
C ASP A 348 2.69 4.79 -11.11
N ALA A 349 2.56 3.50 -11.38
CA ALA A 349 1.29 2.89 -11.79
C ALA A 349 0.24 2.96 -10.67
N ILE A 350 0.64 2.76 -9.42
CA ILE A 350 -0.23 2.97 -8.26
C ILE A 350 -0.69 4.43 -8.21
N ARG A 351 0.21 5.41 -8.33
CA ARG A 351 -0.17 6.85 -8.36
C ARG A 351 -1.18 7.20 -9.46
N LYS A 352 -1.06 6.54 -10.62
CA LYS A 352 -1.98 6.73 -11.75
C LYS A 352 -3.34 6.08 -11.53
N GLY A 353 -3.50 5.21 -10.53
CA GLY A 353 -4.72 4.44 -10.31
C GLY A 353 -4.88 3.24 -11.25
N HIS A 354 -3.79 2.79 -11.88
CA HIS A 354 -3.73 1.63 -12.79
C HIS A 354 -3.78 0.31 -11.98
N VAL A 355 -4.82 0.19 -11.15
CA VAL A 355 -4.89 -0.74 -10.03
C VAL A 355 -6.29 -1.36 -9.90
N PHE A 356 -6.32 -2.66 -9.62
CA PHE A 356 -7.50 -3.31 -9.04
C PHE A 356 -7.09 -4.14 -7.81
N VAL A 357 -8.05 -4.42 -6.93
CA VAL A 357 -7.84 -5.24 -5.73
C VAL A 357 -8.64 -6.53 -5.86
N SER A 358 -8.03 -7.65 -5.50
CA SER A 358 -8.60 -9.00 -5.55
C SER A 358 -8.54 -9.67 -4.18
N ASP A 359 -9.39 -10.66 -3.93
CA ASP A 359 -9.48 -11.34 -2.63
C ASP A 359 -8.26 -12.21 -2.28
N ALA A 360 -7.46 -12.62 -3.29
CA ALA A 360 -6.27 -13.46 -3.12
C ALA A 360 -5.35 -13.39 -4.37
N PRO A 361 -4.11 -13.92 -4.30
CA PRO A 361 -3.15 -13.84 -5.42
C PRO A 361 -3.57 -14.55 -6.69
N ASN A 362 -4.39 -15.59 -6.55
CA ASN A 362 -5.01 -16.35 -7.64
C ASN A 362 -6.54 -16.19 -7.62
N GLY A 363 -7.01 -15.08 -7.06
CA GLY A 363 -8.42 -14.74 -6.89
C GLY A 363 -9.09 -14.26 -8.17
N ALA A 364 -10.18 -13.51 -8.02
CA ALA A 364 -10.87 -12.93 -9.16
C ALA A 364 -10.04 -11.85 -9.88
N HIS A 365 -10.14 -11.75 -11.20
CA HIS A 365 -9.59 -10.61 -11.93
C HIS A 365 -10.74 -9.75 -12.46
N LEU A 366 -10.57 -8.44 -12.37
CA LEU A 366 -11.55 -7.46 -12.82
C LEU A 366 -10.82 -6.29 -13.45
N ILE A 367 -10.90 -6.18 -14.77
CA ILE A 367 -10.22 -5.14 -15.55
C ILE A 367 -11.28 -4.34 -16.29
N LEU A 368 -11.30 -3.03 -16.07
CA LEU A 368 -12.17 -2.07 -16.74
C LEU A 368 -11.35 -1.24 -17.74
N THR A 369 -11.78 -1.23 -19.00
CA THR A 369 -11.14 -0.47 -20.08
C THR A 369 -12.17 0.27 -20.92
N ALA A 370 -11.76 1.32 -21.63
CA ALA A 370 -12.62 2.11 -22.49
C ALA A 370 -11.96 2.41 -23.85
N ASP A 371 -12.80 2.47 -24.88
CA ASP A 371 -12.51 2.87 -26.26
C ASP A 371 -12.96 4.32 -26.44
N GLU A 372 -12.03 5.27 -26.25
CA GLU A 372 -12.34 6.70 -26.22
C GLU A 372 -12.66 7.23 -27.63
N ASP A 373 -11.94 6.74 -28.64
CA ASP A 373 -12.05 7.24 -30.02
C ASP A 373 -13.06 6.48 -30.89
N GLY A 374 -13.44 5.26 -30.49
CA GLY A 374 -14.39 4.39 -31.17
C GLY A 374 -13.76 3.53 -32.27
N ASP A 375 -12.46 3.26 -32.21
CA ASP A 375 -11.73 2.45 -33.21
C ASP A 375 -11.81 0.93 -32.95
N GLY A 376 -12.48 0.52 -31.87
CA GLY A 376 -12.63 -0.86 -31.42
C GLY A 376 -11.48 -1.35 -30.54
N ARG A 377 -10.51 -0.49 -30.20
CA ARG A 377 -9.45 -0.74 -29.22
C ARG A 377 -9.84 -0.08 -27.90
N PHE A 378 -9.35 -0.66 -26.81
CA PHE A 378 -9.68 -0.18 -25.47
C PHE A 378 -8.41 0.33 -24.79
N GLU A 379 -8.02 1.56 -25.13
CA GLU A 379 -6.76 2.20 -24.75
C GLU A 379 -6.78 2.90 -23.40
N LYS A 380 -7.95 3.31 -22.89
CA LYS A 380 -8.07 3.86 -21.54
C LYS A 380 -8.34 2.76 -20.53
N MET A 381 -7.77 2.88 -19.34
CA MET A 381 -7.99 1.92 -18.25
C MET A 381 -8.25 2.62 -16.91
N MET A 382 -8.48 1.81 -15.86
CA MET A 382 -8.63 2.31 -14.49
C MET A 382 -7.54 3.35 -14.16
N GLY A 383 -7.93 4.47 -13.57
CA GLY A 383 -7.05 5.60 -13.27
C GLY A 383 -7.02 6.68 -14.36
N ASP A 384 -7.24 6.31 -15.62
CA ASP A 384 -7.24 7.26 -16.74
C ASP A 384 -8.51 8.11 -16.78
N THR A 385 -8.48 9.14 -17.63
CA THR A 385 -9.65 9.96 -17.97
C THR A 385 -10.06 9.70 -19.40
N VAL A 386 -11.37 9.44 -19.57
CA VAL A 386 -12.07 9.38 -20.85
C VAL A 386 -12.68 10.75 -21.13
N GLU A 387 -12.33 11.32 -22.27
CA GLU A 387 -12.89 12.57 -22.79
C GLU A 387 -13.78 12.29 -24.00
N ALA A 388 -15.06 12.67 -23.93
CA ALA A 388 -15.99 12.50 -25.05
C ALA A 388 -16.89 13.73 -25.24
N PRO A 389 -17.28 14.08 -26.47
CA PRO A 389 -18.27 15.11 -26.71
C PRO A 389 -19.63 14.78 -26.07
N GLU A 390 -20.34 15.80 -25.56
CA GLU A 390 -21.71 15.62 -25.05
C GLU A 390 -22.63 14.92 -26.08
N GLY A 391 -23.41 13.93 -25.64
CA GLY A 391 -24.25 13.11 -26.49
C GLY A 391 -23.51 12.07 -27.35
N LYS A 392 -22.19 11.87 -27.17
CA LYS A 392 -21.45 10.74 -27.77
C LYS A 392 -21.24 9.66 -26.70
N PRO A 393 -21.81 8.45 -26.85
CA PRO A 393 -21.49 7.33 -25.98
C PRO A 393 -20.05 6.85 -26.22
N VAL A 394 -19.44 6.31 -25.16
CA VAL A 394 -18.12 5.66 -25.16
C VAL A 394 -18.32 4.19 -24.88
N ASP A 395 -17.58 3.33 -25.57
CA ASP A 395 -17.61 1.88 -25.36
C ASP A 395 -16.67 1.48 -24.22
N PHE A 396 -17.19 0.70 -23.29
CA PHE A 396 -16.48 0.15 -22.15
C PHE A 396 -16.45 -1.37 -22.22
N ARG A 397 -15.38 -1.95 -21.68
CA ARG A 397 -15.18 -3.39 -21.56
C ARG A 397 -14.73 -3.74 -20.16
N VAL A 398 -15.44 -4.68 -19.55
CA VAL A 398 -15.07 -5.33 -18.29
C VAL A 398 -14.66 -6.76 -18.56
N GLN A 399 -13.39 -7.07 -18.32
CA GLN A 399 -12.87 -8.42 -18.36
C GLN A 399 -12.95 -9.01 -16.95
N VAL A 400 -13.74 -10.07 -16.81
CA VAL A 400 -13.94 -10.80 -15.55
C VAL A 400 -13.31 -12.18 -15.66
N ARG A 401 -12.52 -12.54 -14.65
CA ARG A 401 -12.06 -13.91 -14.38
C ARG A 401 -12.51 -14.33 -12.98
N GLY A 402 -13.01 -15.56 -12.88
CA GLY A 402 -13.68 -16.04 -11.67
C GLY A 402 -15.12 -15.51 -11.52
N GLY A 403 -15.86 -15.29 -12.61
CA GLY A 403 -17.22 -14.74 -12.58
C GLY A 403 -18.33 -15.73 -12.19
N MET A 404 -18.08 -17.05 -12.17
CA MET A 404 -19.14 -18.05 -11.98
C MET A 404 -19.93 -17.83 -10.68
N ASP A 405 -21.26 -17.78 -10.79
CA ASP A 405 -22.21 -17.56 -9.68
C ASP A 405 -22.01 -16.24 -8.92
N ARG A 406 -21.43 -15.24 -9.60
CA ARG A 406 -21.20 -13.88 -9.06
C ARG A 406 -21.97 -12.84 -9.87
N ARG A 407 -21.92 -11.60 -9.40
CA ARG A 407 -22.57 -10.46 -10.02
C ARG A 407 -21.53 -9.38 -10.31
N LEU A 408 -21.49 -8.94 -11.55
CA LEU A 408 -20.74 -7.76 -11.95
C LEU A 408 -21.60 -6.53 -11.65
N TRP A 409 -21.11 -5.65 -10.78
CA TRP A 409 -21.72 -4.37 -10.46
C TRP A 409 -20.97 -3.29 -11.22
N LEU A 410 -21.69 -2.49 -12.01
CA LEU A 410 -21.19 -1.28 -12.63
C LEU A 410 -21.67 -0.09 -11.80
N ILE A 411 -20.75 0.74 -11.32
CA ILE A 411 -21.03 1.81 -10.37
C ILE A 411 -20.52 3.12 -10.94
N SER A 412 -21.36 4.15 -10.96
CA SER A 412 -20.99 5.51 -11.37
C SER A 412 -21.45 6.50 -10.30
N ASP A 413 -20.56 7.39 -9.87
CA ASP A 413 -20.82 8.40 -8.83
C ASP A 413 -21.43 7.83 -7.54
N GLY A 414 -21.00 6.62 -7.17
CA GLY A 414 -21.44 5.88 -5.98
C GLY A 414 -22.81 5.21 -6.12
N VAL A 415 -23.37 5.15 -7.33
CA VAL A 415 -24.66 4.51 -7.62
C VAL A 415 -24.47 3.33 -8.58
N PRO A 416 -25.01 2.13 -8.28
CA PRO A 416 -25.04 1.04 -9.24
C PRO A 416 -25.90 1.42 -10.45
N ILE A 417 -25.28 1.44 -11.64
CA ILE A 417 -25.96 1.70 -12.92
C ILE A 417 -26.39 0.41 -13.62
N ASP A 418 -25.73 -0.72 -13.32
CA ASP A 418 -26.14 -2.06 -13.76
C ASP A 418 -25.61 -3.14 -12.80
N ILE A 419 -26.33 -4.26 -12.71
CA ILE A 419 -25.96 -5.44 -11.93
C ILE A 419 -26.20 -6.68 -12.78
N ILE A 420 -25.12 -7.25 -13.30
CA ILE A 420 -25.15 -8.35 -14.26
C ILE A 420 -24.84 -9.68 -13.55
N PRO A 421 -25.78 -10.64 -13.48
CA PRO A 421 -25.47 -12.00 -13.01
C PRO A 421 -24.58 -12.72 -14.02
N LEU A 422 -23.54 -13.40 -13.54
CA LEU A 422 -22.57 -14.11 -14.36
C LEU A 422 -22.70 -15.62 -14.20
N SER A 423 -22.85 -16.32 -15.32
CA SER A 423 -22.96 -17.78 -15.40
C SER A 423 -21.71 -18.46 -15.97
N HIS A 424 -20.61 -17.73 -16.09
CA HIS A 424 -19.34 -18.20 -16.65
C HIS A 424 -18.17 -17.76 -15.78
N VAL A 425 -17.14 -18.62 -15.70
CA VAL A 425 -15.89 -18.29 -15.02
C VAL A 425 -15.22 -17.08 -15.67
N ASP A 426 -15.27 -17.01 -17.00
CA ASP A 426 -14.66 -15.97 -17.79
C ASP A 426 -15.75 -15.20 -18.54
N THR A 427 -15.73 -13.87 -18.44
CA THR A 427 -16.69 -13.02 -19.15
C THR A 427 -15.99 -11.77 -19.67
N ASP A 428 -16.23 -11.44 -20.94
CA ASP A 428 -15.87 -10.15 -21.55
C ASP A 428 -17.20 -9.41 -21.76
N TYR A 429 -17.51 -8.49 -20.84
CA TYR A 429 -18.76 -7.74 -20.86
C TYR A 429 -18.51 -6.36 -21.49
N ARG A 430 -19.29 -6.01 -22.51
CA ARG A 430 -19.16 -4.74 -23.23
C ARG A 430 -20.47 -3.97 -23.17
N PHE A 431 -20.36 -2.66 -23.01
CA PHE A 431 -21.50 -1.76 -22.96
C PHE A 431 -21.07 -0.35 -23.39
N SER A 432 -22.02 0.45 -23.84
CA SER A 432 -21.80 1.86 -24.16
C SER A 432 -22.40 2.73 -23.07
N LEU A 433 -21.71 3.79 -22.69
CA LEU A 433 -22.18 4.74 -21.66
C LEU A 433 -21.93 6.17 -22.13
N GLU A 434 -22.90 7.06 -21.93
CA GLU A 434 -22.71 8.50 -22.14
C GLU A 434 -21.99 9.13 -20.94
N PRO A 435 -20.83 9.78 -21.11
CA PRO A 435 -20.09 10.40 -20.00
C PRO A 435 -20.77 11.63 -19.40
N ALA A 436 -21.69 12.27 -20.12
CA ALA A 436 -22.35 13.49 -19.66
C ALA A 436 -23.11 13.26 -18.33
N GLY A 437 -22.86 14.14 -17.35
CA GLY A 437 -23.47 14.04 -16.02
C GLY A 437 -22.89 12.92 -15.15
N ARG A 438 -21.69 12.41 -15.47
CA ARG A 438 -20.97 11.42 -14.68
C ARG A 438 -19.55 11.87 -14.42
N SER A 439 -19.02 11.57 -13.24
CA SER A 439 -17.63 11.93 -12.88
C SER A 439 -16.70 10.73 -13.01
N TYR A 440 -17.19 9.53 -12.69
CA TYR A 440 -16.41 8.30 -12.81
C TYR A 440 -17.28 7.05 -13.02
N LEU A 441 -16.62 5.98 -13.46
CA LEU A 441 -17.16 4.63 -13.56
C LEU A 441 -16.18 3.64 -12.92
N ARG A 442 -16.66 2.75 -12.07
CA ARG A 442 -15.90 1.64 -11.49
C ARG A 442 -16.71 0.35 -11.52
N ALA A 443 -16.03 -0.78 -11.35
CA ALA A 443 -16.66 -2.09 -11.33
C ALA A 443 -16.32 -2.85 -10.05
N GLU A 444 -17.26 -3.68 -9.61
CA GLU A 444 -17.05 -4.64 -8.53
C GLU A 444 -17.58 -6.01 -8.92
N LEU A 445 -16.87 -7.07 -8.52
CA LEU A 445 -17.34 -8.43 -8.61
C LEU A 445 -17.81 -8.87 -7.23
N ARG A 446 -19.12 -9.07 -7.06
CA ARG A 446 -19.74 -9.45 -5.79
C ARG A 446 -20.31 -10.85 -5.83
N GLY A 447 -20.31 -11.54 -4.69
CA GLY A 447 -20.98 -12.83 -4.56
C GLY A 447 -20.82 -13.41 -3.16
N TYR A 448 -21.38 -14.60 -2.94
CA TYR A 448 -21.29 -15.26 -1.64
C TYR A 448 -19.97 -16.00 -1.47
N ARG A 449 -19.33 -15.85 -0.30
CA ARG A 449 -18.20 -16.69 0.13
C ARG A 449 -18.61 -17.52 1.34
N GLY A 450 -18.70 -18.83 1.17
CA GLY A 450 -19.22 -19.74 2.20
C GLY A 450 -20.74 -19.70 2.29
N ARG A 451 -21.27 -19.53 3.51
CA ARG A 451 -22.73 -19.61 3.73
C ARG A 451 -23.45 -18.30 3.34
N PRO A 452 -24.54 -18.33 2.55
CA PRO A 452 -25.20 -17.13 2.03
C PRO A 452 -25.74 -16.15 3.07
N GLU A 453 -26.16 -16.65 4.24
CA GLU A 453 -26.69 -15.83 5.34
C GLU A 453 -25.68 -14.82 5.92
N ARG A 454 -24.38 -14.98 5.60
CA ARG A 454 -23.30 -14.07 6.00
C ARG A 454 -23.13 -12.89 5.03
N GLY A 455 -24.08 -12.69 4.13
CA GLY A 455 -24.05 -11.64 3.12
C GLY A 455 -23.03 -11.89 2.02
N GLU A 456 -23.16 -11.09 0.96
CA GLU A 456 -22.19 -11.04 -0.13
C GLU A 456 -20.90 -10.36 0.29
N VAL A 457 -19.83 -10.74 -0.40
CA VAL A 457 -18.52 -10.12 -0.30
C VAL A 457 -18.10 -9.58 -1.66
N ILE A 458 -17.17 -8.63 -1.67
CA ILE A 458 -16.41 -8.31 -2.88
C ILE A 458 -15.35 -9.40 -3.09
N TRP A 459 -15.20 -9.84 -4.33
CA TRP A 459 -14.14 -10.73 -4.80
C TRP A 459 -13.05 -9.97 -5.55
N ALA A 460 -13.42 -8.91 -6.27
CA ALA A 460 -12.49 -7.95 -6.85
C ALA A 460 -13.18 -6.59 -7.03
N MET A 461 -12.41 -5.51 -6.98
CA MET A 461 -12.88 -4.15 -7.24
C MET A 461 -11.85 -3.35 -8.03
N THR A 462 -12.31 -2.53 -8.97
CA THR A 462 -11.44 -1.67 -9.78
C THR A 462 -11.29 -0.28 -9.15
N ASN A 463 -10.17 0.38 -9.43
CA ASN A 463 -10.16 1.84 -9.41
C ASN A 463 -11.06 2.40 -10.54
N PRO A 464 -11.48 3.68 -10.46
CA PRO A 464 -12.39 4.26 -11.45
C PRO A 464 -11.68 4.61 -12.76
N ILE A 465 -12.41 4.55 -13.88
CA ILE A 465 -12.13 5.39 -15.05
C ILE A 465 -12.86 6.72 -14.83
N TRP A 466 -12.14 7.83 -14.93
CA TRP A 466 -12.71 9.16 -14.82
C TRP A 466 -13.38 9.58 -16.12
N LEU A 467 -14.50 10.29 -16.02
CA LEU A 467 -15.35 10.66 -17.14
C LEU A 467 -15.40 12.18 -17.27
N GLN A 468 -15.11 12.69 -18.46
CA GLN A 468 -15.16 14.12 -18.75
C GLN A 468 -15.91 14.36 -20.07
N ALA A 469 -17.08 14.99 -19.97
CA ALA A 469 -17.81 15.45 -21.13
C ALA A 469 -17.21 16.76 -21.65
N THR A 470 -16.94 16.82 -22.95
CA THR A 470 -16.50 18.05 -23.62
C THR A 470 -17.70 18.72 -24.30
N PRO A 471 -17.86 20.06 -24.18
CA PRO A 471 -18.97 20.75 -24.82
C PRO A 471 -18.96 20.49 -26.33
N ARG A 472 -20.15 20.28 -26.91
CA ARG A 472 -20.25 20.24 -28.38
C ARG A 472 -19.73 21.56 -28.94
N ARG A 473 -18.68 21.51 -29.77
CA ARG A 473 -18.29 22.67 -30.58
C ARG A 473 -19.51 23.11 -31.38
N SER A 474 -20.13 24.23 -31.00
CA SER A 474 -21.10 24.89 -31.87
C SER A 474 -20.38 25.14 -33.19
N ALA A 475 -20.93 24.67 -34.31
CA ALA A 475 -20.45 25.06 -35.63
C ALA A 475 -20.38 26.59 -35.63
N ALA A 476 -19.17 27.14 -35.68
CA ALA A 476 -18.99 28.57 -35.79
C ALA A 476 -19.76 29.01 -37.04
N SER A 477 -20.81 29.80 -36.85
CA SER A 477 -21.47 30.50 -37.93
C SER A 477 -20.38 31.26 -38.69
N ALA A 478 -20.23 30.93 -39.98
CA ALA A 478 -19.34 31.66 -40.87
C ALA A 478 -19.59 33.17 -40.71
N PRO A 479 -18.54 34.01 -40.65
CA PRO A 479 -18.73 35.44 -40.57
C PRO A 479 -19.49 35.89 -41.82
N ASP A 480 -20.59 36.59 -41.58
CA ASP A 480 -21.46 37.20 -42.58
C ASP A 480 -20.61 38.12 -43.47
N GLU A 481 -20.43 37.76 -44.75
CA GLU A 481 -19.78 38.61 -45.73
C GLU A 481 -20.64 39.87 -45.92
N ALA A 482 -20.32 40.90 -45.14
CA ALA A 482 -20.84 42.24 -45.35
C ALA A 482 -20.44 42.72 -46.75
N ARG A 483 -21.38 42.64 -47.68
CA ARG A 483 -21.35 43.30 -48.98
C ARG A 483 -21.15 44.81 -48.79
N VAL A 484 -19.90 45.26 -48.91
CA VAL A 484 -19.60 46.66 -49.18
C VAL A 484 -19.99 46.94 -50.64
N ARG A 485 -21.09 47.68 -50.83
CA ARG A 485 -21.38 48.34 -52.11
C ARG A 485 -20.46 49.57 -52.22
N LEU A 486 -19.67 49.61 -53.28
CA LEU A 486 -19.24 50.83 -53.96
C LEU A 486 -19.84 50.82 -55.36
#